data_AF-A0A117M5W2-F1
#
_entry.id   AF-A0A117M5W2-F1
#
_cell.length_a   1.000
_cell.length_b   1.000
_cell.length_c   1.000
_cell.angle_alpha   90.00
_cell.angle_beta   90.00
_cell.angle_gamma   90.00
#
_symmetry.space_group_name_H-M   'P 1'
#
loop_
_entity.id
_entity.type
_entity.pdbx_description
1 polymer ?
#
loop_
_entity_poly.entity_id
_entity_poly.type
_entity_poly.pdbx_seq_one_letter_code
_entity_poly.pdbx_strand_id
1 'polypeptide(L)'
;MKRLIWLLVILLIFCSVSFAYADSEKVVLLKGTAKEVGKIWAEINRDSILAKYESYMAGTDAFFSKEALGEMEKELKVFAELSKDIAKAIGCSHWIEELNTMADEIGVDRDLFISYNFGRYRNLAASYAKERKEEGCTSFAITPPATKDGQIIFNKTRDTGEDLQAAYIKEITDAENVYKFFGEMGTSDVGISFFVNEKGLAGSADVAAADQPQAGTVDSPPPGEKMEAHIVNPPKYDGLMNHMTLRYFAEKCKNVEEAKQALHYLVENGYVASGGGGTNYLFVDAEGNILRISDNCYTVFVEEVNPSLTYHGKKYPGIYFTVHREGKDSYGSPEDALVENYGNIMVELADSAQVGKHPAKWKYRSSQSGFT
;
A
#
# COMPACT_ATOMS: atom_id res chain seq x y z
N MET A 1 30.71 32.85 -45.10
CA MET A 1 30.97 31.48 -44.58
C MET A 1 30.92 31.38 -43.06
N LYS A 2 31.65 32.21 -42.29
CA LYS A 2 31.63 32.12 -40.81
C LYS A 2 30.24 32.31 -40.14
N ARG A 3 29.36 33.15 -40.69
CA ARG A 3 27.99 33.34 -40.16
C ARG A 3 27.02 32.18 -40.44
N LEU A 4 27.27 31.39 -41.49
CA LEU A 4 26.44 30.23 -41.83
C LEU A 4 26.75 29.03 -40.90
N ILE A 5 28.00 28.93 -40.47
CA ILE A 5 28.47 27.87 -39.55
C ILE A 5 27.88 28.07 -38.14
N TRP A 6 27.77 29.32 -37.66
CA TRP A 6 27.15 29.61 -36.36
C TRP A 6 25.65 29.32 -36.32
N LEU A 7 24.93 29.54 -37.42
CA LEU A 7 23.51 29.19 -37.53
C LEU A 7 23.26 27.68 -37.53
N LEU A 8 24.15 26.91 -38.16
CA LEU A 8 24.11 25.44 -38.14
C LEU A 8 24.45 24.86 -36.75
N VAL A 9 25.37 25.46 -36.02
CA VAL A 9 25.73 25.04 -34.65
C VAL A 9 24.60 25.35 -33.67
N ILE A 10 23.91 26.48 -33.80
CA ILE A 10 22.74 26.80 -32.96
C ILE A 10 21.56 25.88 -33.31
N LEU A 11 21.33 25.55 -34.58
CA LEU A 11 20.29 24.58 -34.96
C LEU A 11 20.60 23.17 -34.43
N LEU A 12 21.87 22.75 -34.43
CA LEU A 12 22.28 21.44 -33.90
C LEU A 12 22.21 21.37 -32.37
N ILE A 13 22.40 22.48 -31.65
CA ILE A 13 22.22 22.52 -30.19
C ILE A 13 20.74 22.51 -29.79
N PHE A 14 19.84 23.06 -30.61
CA PHE A 14 18.39 23.01 -30.36
C PHE A 14 17.69 21.75 -30.88
N CYS A 15 18.33 20.93 -31.71
CA CYS A 15 17.73 19.69 -32.27
C CYS A 15 18.07 18.41 -31.48
N SER A 16 18.71 18.50 -30.32
CA SER A 16 18.98 17.32 -29.47
C SER A 16 18.50 17.48 -28.03
N VAL A 17 17.49 18.31 -27.80
CA VAL A 17 16.61 18.07 -26.64
C VAL A 17 15.67 16.96 -27.10
N SER A 18 16.11 15.72 -26.92
CA SER A 18 15.17 14.62 -26.80
C SER A 18 14.29 14.98 -25.62
N PHE A 19 13.14 15.60 -25.89
CA PHE A 19 12.00 15.44 -25.01
C PHE A 19 11.80 13.94 -24.97
N ALA A 20 12.29 13.32 -23.90
CA ALA A 20 11.77 12.04 -23.48
C ALA A 20 10.29 12.31 -23.20
N TYR A 21 9.48 12.21 -24.25
CA TYR A 21 8.10 11.79 -24.08
C TYR A 21 8.23 10.52 -23.24
N ALA A 22 7.84 10.63 -21.97
CA ALA A 22 7.47 9.46 -21.22
C ALA A 22 6.46 8.74 -22.13
N ASP A 23 6.87 7.61 -22.69
CA ASP A 23 5.94 6.70 -23.35
C ASP A 23 4.82 6.51 -22.34
N SER A 24 3.58 6.84 -22.70
CA SER A 24 2.45 6.77 -21.79
C SER A 24 2.21 5.29 -21.46
N GLU A 25 2.92 4.78 -20.47
CA GLU A 25 2.74 3.43 -19.94
C GLU A 25 1.30 3.33 -19.45
N LYS A 26 0.56 2.39 -20.05
CA LYS A 26 -0.90 2.31 -19.91
C LYS A 26 -1.25 1.82 -18.50
N VAL A 27 -1.80 2.70 -17.67
CA VAL A 27 -2.51 2.31 -16.45
C VAL A 27 -3.59 1.30 -16.81
N VAL A 28 -3.66 0.17 -16.11
CA VAL A 28 -4.71 -0.83 -16.35
C VAL A 28 -6.04 -0.27 -15.88
N LEU A 29 -7.05 -0.26 -16.76
CA LEU A 29 -8.40 0.14 -16.43
C LEU A 29 -9.25 -1.11 -16.17
N LEU A 30 -9.62 -1.32 -14.91
CA LEU A 30 -10.48 -2.40 -14.45
C LEU A 30 -11.88 -1.83 -14.20
N LYS A 31 -12.73 -1.82 -15.23
CA LYS A 31 -14.07 -1.24 -15.16
C LYS A 31 -15.12 -2.24 -15.60
N GLY A 32 -16.18 -2.37 -14.80
CA GLY A 32 -17.36 -3.17 -15.13
C GLY A 32 -17.97 -3.81 -13.90
N THR A 33 -18.79 -4.83 -14.13
CA THR A 33 -19.26 -5.74 -13.07
C THR A 33 -18.08 -6.41 -12.35
N ALA A 34 -18.30 -6.91 -11.14
CA ALA A 34 -17.30 -7.69 -10.42
C ALA A 34 -16.76 -8.86 -11.25
N LYS A 35 -17.64 -9.52 -12.03
CA LYS A 35 -17.26 -10.57 -12.97
C LYS A 35 -16.35 -10.06 -14.08
N GLU A 36 -16.72 -8.97 -14.75
CA GLU A 36 -15.92 -8.42 -15.84
C GLU A 36 -14.54 -7.96 -15.36
N VAL A 37 -14.47 -7.30 -14.20
CA VAL A 37 -13.21 -6.88 -13.57
C VAL A 37 -12.35 -8.10 -13.23
N GLY A 38 -12.92 -9.12 -12.59
CA GLY A 38 -12.20 -10.36 -12.26
C GLY A 38 -11.66 -11.07 -13.51
N LYS A 39 -12.46 -11.14 -14.58
CA LYS A 39 -12.05 -11.71 -15.85
C LYS A 39 -10.86 -10.95 -16.46
N ILE A 40 -10.95 -9.62 -16.58
CA ILE A 40 -9.88 -8.79 -17.14
C ILE A 40 -8.58 -8.98 -16.33
N TRP A 41 -8.68 -8.96 -15.00
CA TRP A 41 -7.50 -9.10 -14.14
C TRP A 41 -6.85 -10.48 -14.24
N ALA A 42 -7.67 -11.54 -14.28
CA ALA A 42 -7.19 -12.91 -14.47
C ALA A 42 -6.55 -13.12 -15.85
N GLU A 43 -7.10 -12.55 -16.92
CA GLU A 43 -6.54 -12.66 -18.26
C GLU A 43 -5.18 -11.97 -18.38
N ILE A 44 -5.04 -10.77 -17.82
CA ILE A 44 -3.78 -10.00 -17.89
C ILE A 44 -2.68 -10.65 -17.04
N ASN A 45 -3.02 -11.22 -15.89
CA ASN A 45 -2.05 -11.69 -14.89
C ASN A 45 -2.00 -13.20 -14.69
N ARG A 46 -2.63 -13.99 -15.58
CA ARG A 46 -2.81 -15.45 -15.45
C ARG A 46 -1.57 -16.18 -14.93
N ASP A 47 -0.43 -15.99 -15.61
CA ASP A 47 0.81 -16.71 -15.29
C ASP A 47 1.36 -16.33 -13.92
N SER A 48 1.28 -15.04 -13.57
CA SER A 48 1.69 -14.55 -12.25
C SER A 48 0.78 -15.08 -11.14
N ILE A 49 -0.54 -15.13 -11.38
CA ILE A 49 -1.50 -15.64 -10.40
C ILE A 49 -1.24 -17.14 -10.16
N LEU A 50 -1.13 -17.94 -11.23
CA LEU A 50 -0.90 -19.37 -11.11
C LEU A 50 0.40 -19.69 -10.37
N ALA A 51 1.51 -19.04 -10.75
CA ALA A 51 2.80 -19.29 -10.10
C ALA A 51 2.77 -18.99 -8.59
N LYS A 52 2.12 -17.89 -8.17
CA LYS A 52 2.02 -17.54 -6.75
C LYS A 52 1.01 -18.40 -5.99
N TYR A 53 -0.13 -18.73 -6.61
CA TYR A 53 -1.11 -19.65 -6.04
C TYR A 53 -0.50 -21.04 -5.80
N GLU A 54 0.23 -21.59 -6.77
CA GLU A 54 0.92 -22.88 -6.62
C GLU A 54 1.98 -22.83 -5.52
N SER A 55 2.74 -21.74 -5.45
CA SER A 55 3.74 -21.52 -4.37
C SER A 55 3.08 -21.48 -3.00
N TYR A 56 1.92 -20.82 -2.88
CA TYR A 56 1.12 -20.77 -1.66
C TYR A 56 0.61 -22.16 -1.25
N MET A 57 0.00 -22.89 -2.18
CA MET A 57 -0.49 -24.26 -1.91
C MET A 57 0.63 -25.23 -1.55
N ALA A 58 1.83 -25.03 -2.09
CA ALA A 58 3.03 -25.80 -1.75
C ALA A 58 3.67 -25.41 -0.41
N GLY A 59 3.22 -24.34 0.26
CA GLY A 59 3.86 -23.82 1.49
C GLY A 59 5.23 -23.19 1.24
N THR A 60 5.47 -22.68 0.03
CA THR A 60 6.75 -22.08 -0.40
C THR A 60 6.67 -20.59 -0.71
N ASP A 61 5.46 -20.00 -0.66
CA ASP A 61 5.31 -18.54 -0.76
C ASP A 61 5.95 -17.87 0.46
N ALA A 62 6.85 -16.92 0.21
CA ALA A 62 7.61 -16.19 1.23
C ALA A 62 6.74 -15.40 2.22
N PHE A 63 5.49 -15.11 1.85
CA PHE A 63 4.54 -14.38 2.72
C PHE A 63 3.70 -15.31 3.61
N PHE A 64 3.82 -16.62 3.41
CA PHE A 64 3.04 -17.65 4.10
C PHE A 64 3.93 -18.69 4.83
N SER A 65 3.33 -19.51 5.70
CA SER A 65 3.99 -20.57 6.49
C SER A 65 4.73 -21.60 5.61
N LYS A 66 5.80 -22.21 6.14
CA LYS A 66 6.55 -23.34 5.54
C LYS A 66 5.85 -24.71 5.68
N GLU A 67 4.63 -24.74 6.21
CA GLU A 67 3.83 -25.95 6.29
C GLU A 67 3.16 -26.21 4.93
N ALA A 68 3.29 -27.44 4.41
CA ALA A 68 2.68 -27.82 3.14
C ALA A 68 1.15 -27.81 3.28
N LEU A 69 0.50 -26.83 2.64
CA LEU A 69 -0.94 -26.59 2.77
C LEU A 69 -1.82 -27.58 2.01
N GLY A 70 -1.25 -28.42 1.15
CA GLY A 70 -2.01 -29.46 0.45
C GLY A 70 -2.74 -30.41 1.40
N GLU A 71 -2.23 -30.58 2.63
CA GLU A 71 -2.87 -31.40 3.67
C GLU A 71 -3.92 -30.63 4.50
N MET A 72 -4.02 -29.31 4.30
CA MET A 72 -4.91 -28.39 5.01
C MET A 72 -6.07 -27.88 4.13
N GLU A 73 -6.35 -28.55 3.01
CA GLU A 73 -7.39 -28.13 2.06
C GLU A 73 -8.74 -27.89 2.76
N LYS A 74 -9.10 -28.76 3.71
CA LYS A 74 -10.36 -28.66 4.46
C LYS A 74 -10.40 -27.38 5.31
N GLU A 75 -9.33 -27.09 6.03
CA GLU A 75 -9.18 -25.90 6.86
C GLU A 75 -9.17 -24.62 6.02
N LEU A 76 -8.52 -24.66 4.85
CA LEU A 76 -8.56 -23.56 3.89
C LEU A 76 -9.98 -23.33 3.37
N LYS A 77 -10.75 -24.38 3.07
CA LYS A 77 -12.16 -24.22 2.66
C LYS A 77 -13.04 -23.66 3.77
N VAL A 78 -12.80 -24.04 5.03
CA VAL A 78 -13.47 -23.41 6.19
C VAL A 78 -13.11 -21.92 6.30
N PHE A 79 -11.84 -21.57 6.08
CA PHE A 79 -11.44 -20.16 6.06
C PHE A 79 -12.05 -19.37 4.90
N ALA A 80 -12.27 -20.02 3.75
CA ALA A 80 -12.95 -19.40 2.61
C ALA A 80 -14.40 -19.03 2.97
N GLU A 81 -15.12 -19.91 3.66
CA GLU A 81 -16.48 -19.61 4.14
C GLU A 81 -16.49 -18.44 5.12
N LEU A 82 -15.55 -18.40 6.08
CA LEU A 82 -15.41 -17.24 6.97
C LEU A 82 -15.14 -15.95 6.17
N SER A 83 -14.28 -16.02 5.15
CA SER A 83 -13.95 -14.87 4.30
C SER A 83 -15.17 -14.37 3.52
N LYS A 84 -16.02 -15.28 3.02
CA LYS A 84 -17.30 -14.96 2.37
C LYS A 84 -18.27 -14.30 3.35
N ASP A 85 -18.36 -14.82 4.57
CA ASP A 85 -19.22 -14.28 5.63
C ASP A 85 -18.79 -12.87 6.04
N ILE A 86 -17.48 -12.64 6.22
CA ILE A 86 -16.93 -11.30 6.50
C ILE A 86 -17.23 -10.36 5.33
N ALA A 87 -16.90 -10.76 4.09
CA ALA A 87 -17.16 -9.95 2.91
C ALA A 87 -18.65 -9.57 2.78
N LYS A 88 -19.55 -10.49 3.09
CA LYS A 88 -20.98 -10.23 3.13
C LYS A 88 -21.37 -9.27 4.26
N ALA A 89 -20.84 -9.47 5.47
CA ALA A 89 -21.16 -8.63 6.64
C ALA A 89 -20.78 -7.17 6.43
N ILE A 90 -19.67 -6.91 5.74
CA ILE A 90 -19.17 -5.56 5.44
C ILE A 90 -19.70 -5.00 4.10
N GLY A 91 -20.69 -5.65 3.47
CA GLY A 91 -21.30 -5.18 2.22
C GLY A 91 -20.33 -5.19 1.02
N CYS A 92 -19.43 -6.17 0.97
CA CYS A 92 -18.40 -6.37 -0.05
C CYS A 92 -18.47 -7.75 -0.73
N SER A 93 -19.67 -8.31 -0.91
CA SER A 93 -19.86 -9.61 -1.58
C SER A 93 -19.35 -9.64 -3.03
N HIS A 94 -19.23 -8.49 -3.69
CA HIS A 94 -18.64 -8.37 -5.03
C HIS A 94 -17.17 -8.83 -5.08
N TRP A 95 -16.43 -8.76 -3.97
CA TRP A 95 -15.07 -9.31 -3.92
C TRP A 95 -15.06 -10.82 -4.16
N ILE A 96 -16.06 -11.53 -3.64
CA ILE A 96 -16.19 -12.98 -3.80
C ILE A 96 -16.56 -13.33 -5.25
N GLU A 97 -17.39 -12.51 -5.89
CA GLU A 97 -17.74 -12.70 -7.30
C GLU A 97 -16.56 -12.44 -8.25
N GLU A 98 -15.78 -11.39 -7.98
CA GLU A 98 -14.51 -11.11 -8.69
C GLU A 98 -13.55 -12.30 -8.56
N LEU A 99 -13.31 -12.78 -7.33
CA LEU A 99 -12.41 -13.91 -7.05
C LEU A 99 -12.89 -15.24 -7.66
N ASN A 100 -14.18 -15.53 -7.59
CA ASN A 100 -14.75 -16.73 -8.22
C ASN A 100 -14.54 -16.72 -9.73
N THR A 101 -14.73 -15.55 -10.36
CA THR A 101 -14.54 -15.39 -11.80
C THR A 101 -13.07 -15.56 -12.18
N MET A 102 -12.16 -14.98 -11.38
CA MET A 102 -10.72 -15.19 -11.57
C MET A 102 -10.34 -16.68 -11.45
N ALA A 103 -10.85 -17.37 -10.42
CA ALA A 103 -10.56 -18.78 -10.18
C ALA A 103 -11.05 -19.67 -11.34
N ASP A 104 -12.26 -19.40 -11.85
CA ASP A 104 -12.81 -20.10 -13.02
C ASP A 104 -11.94 -19.87 -14.26
N GLU A 105 -11.52 -18.63 -14.50
CA GLU A 105 -10.71 -18.25 -15.65
C GLU A 105 -9.34 -18.95 -15.64
N ILE A 106 -8.68 -19.00 -14.47
CA ILE A 106 -7.37 -19.63 -14.33
C ILE A 106 -7.42 -21.15 -14.08
N GLY A 107 -8.59 -21.71 -13.81
CA GLY A 107 -8.81 -23.14 -13.63
C GLY A 107 -8.39 -23.70 -12.27
N VAL A 108 -8.60 -22.94 -11.18
CA VAL A 108 -8.31 -23.37 -9.80
C VAL A 108 -9.59 -23.48 -8.96
N ASP A 109 -9.52 -24.17 -7.81
CA ASP A 109 -10.64 -24.27 -6.87
C ASP A 109 -10.97 -22.89 -6.27
N ARG A 110 -12.24 -22.49 -6.36
CA ARG A 110 -12.72 -21.17 -5.93
C ARG A 110 -12.46 -20.88 -4.45
N ASP A 111 -12.71 -21.86 -3.60
CA ASP A 111 -12.60 -21.67 -2.15
C ASP A 111 -11.13 -21.57 -1.75
N LEU A 112 -10.27 -22.39 -2.35
CA LEU A 112 -8.83 -22.28 -2.15
C LEU A 112 -8.28 -20.96 -2.67
N PHE A 113 -8.79 -20.45 -3.78
CA PHE A 113 -8.38 -19.16 -4.33
C PHE A 113 -8.83 -17.96 -3.47
N ILE A 114 -10.02 -18.05 -2.87
CA ILE A 114 -10.49 -17.07 -1.86
C ILE A 114 -9.56 -17.09 -0.64
N SER A 115 -9.26 -18.28 -0.11
CA SER A 115 -8.36 -18.45 1.04
C SER A 115 -6.95 -17.95 0.78
N TYR A 116 -6.44 -18.17 -0.44
CA TYR A 116 -5.19 -17.57 -0.90
C TYR A 116 -5.26 -16.04 -0.83
N ASN A 117 -6.25 -15.41 -1.45
CA ASN A 117 -6.34 -13.95 -1.51
C ASN A 117 -6.53 -13.30 -0.13
N PHE A 118 -7.32 -13.91 0.75
CA PHE A 118 -7.53 -13.38 2.10
C PHE A 118 -6.37 -13.72 3.06
N GLY A 119 -5.65 -14.82 2.83
CA GLY A 119 -4.69 -15.38 3.78
C GLY A 119 -3.21 -15.27 3.41
N ARG A 120 -2.86 -14.85 2.18
CA ARG A 120 -1.47 -14.85 1.66
C ARG A 120 -0.47 -14.14 2.58
N TYR A 121 -0.85 -13.00 3.16
CA TYR A 121 0.06 -12.13 3.91
C TYR A 121 0.10 -12.37 5.44
N ARG A 122 -0.47 -13.49 5.92
CA ARG A 122 -0.59 -13.80 7.36
C ARG A 122 0.73 -13.78 8.14
N ASN A 123 1.87 -14.02 7.50
CA ASN A 123 3.19 -14.00 8.14
C ASN A 123 4.10 -12.89 7.61
N LEU A 124 3.53 -11.86 6.99
CA LEU A 124 4.30 -10.76 6.38
C LEU A 124 5.28 -10.13 7.38
N ALA A 125 4.84 -9.78 8.59
CA ALA A 125 5.70 -9.21 9.63
C ALA A 125 6.84 -10.17 10.05
N ALA A 126 6.57 -11.48 10.13
CA ALA A 126 7.57 -12.49 10.45
C ALA A 126 8.62 -12.67 9.33
N SER A 127 8.23 -12.46 8.07
CA SER A 127 9.15 -12.46 6.92
C SER A 127 10.14 -11.30 7.00
N TYR A 128 9.66 -10.07 7.29
CA TYR A 128 10.53 -8.91 7.50
C TYR A 128 11.51 -9.14 8.67
N ALA A 129 11.02 -9.61 9.83
CA ALA A 129 11.85 -9.83 11.00
C ALA A 129 12.96 -10.89 10.82
N LYS A 130 12.74 -11.91 9.99
CA LYS A 130 13.69 -13.02 9.78
C LYS A 130 14.66 -12.78 8.64
N GLU A 131 14.20 -12.22 7.53
CA GLU A 131 14.95 -12.18 6.28
C GLU A 131 15.38 -10.76 5.87
N ARG A 132 14.76 -9.71 6.42
CA ARG A 132 14.99 -8.32 5.98
C ARG A 132 15.19 -7.37 7.14
N LYS A 133 16.42 -7.34 7.63
CA LYS A 133 16.85 -6.38 8.66
C LYS A 133 17.04 -4.96 8.14
N GLU A 134 16.74 -4.66 6.86
CA GLU A 134 17.16 -3.40 6.23
C GLU A 134 16.07 -2.70 5.37
N GLU A 135 14.93 -3.33 5.10
CA GLU A 135 13.92 -2.79 4.15
C GLU A 135 12.50 -2.89 4.71
N GLY A 136 11.74 -1.79 4.68
CA GLY A 136 10.37 -1.68 5.17
C GLY A 136 9.62 -0.56 4.46
N CYS A 137 8.33 -0.77 4.20
CA CYS A 137 7.49 0.24 3.53
C CYS A 137 7.47 1.55 4.31
N THR A 138 7.53 2.67 3.61
CA THR A 138 7.46 4.01 4.19
C THR A 138 6.34 4.79 3.51
N SER A 139 5.47 5.42 4.31
CA SER A 139 4.42 6.29 3.82
C SER A 139 4.52 7.65 4.48
N PHE A 140 4.23 8.71 3.74
CA PHE A 140 4.18 10.06 4.30
C PHE A 140 3.11 10.91 3.63
N ALA A 141 2.65 11.91 4.37
CA ALA A 141 1.70 12.90 3.92
C ALA A 141 2.23 14.31 4.21
N ILE A 142 2.02 15.22 3.26
CA ILE A 142 2.40 16.62 3.34
C ILE A 142 1.18 17.46 2.96
N THR A 143 0.72 18.28 3.90
CA THR A 143 -0.48 19.12 3.76
C THR A 143 -0.18 20.54 4.22
N PRO A 144 -1.08 21.50 3.97
CA PRO A 144 -0.93 22.85 4.51
C PRO A 144 -0.82 22.82 6.05
N PRO A 145 0.06 23.64 6.65
CA PRO A 145 0.76 24.76 6.05
C PRO A 145 2.17 24.41 5.51
N ALA A 146 2.54 23.14 5.40
CA ALA A 146 3.88 22.75 4.98
C ALA A 146 4.10 22.86 3.46
N THR A 147 3.04 22.73 2.68
CA THR A 147 3.08 22.80 1.21
C THR A 147 2.95 24.22 0.69
N LYS A 148 3.53 24.43 -0.49
CA LYS A 148 3.30 25.62 -1.30
C LYS A 148 1.94 25.54 -1.98
N ASP A 149 1.26 26.68 -2.09
CA ASP A 149 -0.02 26.83 -2.79
C ASP A 149 -1.17 25.94 -2.30
N GLY A 150 -1.04 25.35 -1.10
CA GLY A 150 -2.09 24.54 -0.50
C GLY A 150 -2.16 23.08 -0.96
N GLN A 151 -1.13 22.58 -1.65
CA GLN A 151 -1.11 21.20 -2.18
C GLN A 151 -1.26 20.15 -1.06
N ILE A 152 -1.89 19.02 -1.40
CA ILE A 152 -1.96 17.82 -0.55
C ILE A 152 -1.15 16.75 -1.27
N ILE A 153 -0.12 16.24 -0.61
CA ILE A 153 0.82 15.27 -1.18
C ILE A 153 0.77 14.02 -0.31
N PHE A 154 0.54 12.88 -0.94
CA PHE A 154 0.63 11.56 -0.33
C PHE A 154 1.65 10.73 -1.07
N ASN A 155 2.52 10.03 -0.34
CA ASN A 155 3.51 9.16 -0.93
C ASN A 155 3.58 7.85 -0.16
N LYS A 156 3.76 6.76 -0.91
CA LYS A 156 4.15 5.45 -0.38
C LYS A 156 5.31 4.91 -1.20
N THR A 157 6.29 4.42 -0.47
CA THR A 157 7.34 3.52 -0.96
C THR A 157 7.02 2.10 -0.46
N ARG A 158 6.90 1.15 -1.39
CA ARG A 158 6.67 -0.27 -1.10
C ARG A 158 7.95 -1.06 -1.29
N ASP A 159 8.63 -1.35 -0.19
CA ASP A 159 9.86 -2.14 -0.17
C ASP A 159 9.53 -3.62 0.12
N THR A 160 8.96 -4.31 -0.86
CA THR A 160 8.54 -5.73 -0.75
C THR A 160 9.46 -6.66 -1.54
N GLY A 161 9.25 -7.98 -1.40
CA GLY A 161 10.04 -8.98 -2.12
C GLY A 161 9.88 -8.93 -3.62
N GLU A 162 10.62 -9.78 -4.31
CA GLU A 162 10.41 -10.05 -5.73
C GLU A 162 8.97 -10.58 -5.93
N ASP A 163 8.07 -9.64 -6.23
CA ASP A 163 6.70 -9.87 -6.63
C ASP A 163 6.37 -8.90 -7.77
N LEU A 164 5.71 -9.43 -8.81
CA LEU A 164 5.24 -8.60 -9.92
C LEU A 164 4.14 -7.70 -9.38
N GLN A 165 4.20 -6.42 -9.73
CA GLN A 165 3.31 -5.38 -9.22
C GLN A 165 2.65 -4.64 -10.38
N ALA A 166 1.45 -4.16 -10.16
CA ALA A 166 0.71 -3.40 -11.15
C ALA A 166 -0.11 -2.29 -10.50
N ALA A 167 -0.10 -1.14 -11.17
CA ALA A 167 -0.95 0.00 -10.88
C ALA A 167 -2.19 -0.01 -11.79
N TYR A 168 -3.35 0.28 -11.22
CA TYR A 168 -4.62 0.21 -11.93
C TYR A 168 -5.65 1.21 -11.40
N ILE A 169 -6.63 1.53 -12.23
CA ILE A 169 -7.88 2.19 -11.81
C ILE A 169 -8.96 1.12 -11.79
N LYS A 170 -9.64 0.95 -10.65
CA LYS A 170 -10.73 -0.01 -10.46
C LYS A 170 -12.07 0.70 -10.25
N GLU A 171 -13.09 0.29 -10.99
CA GLU A 171 -14.48 0.77 -10.90
C GLU A 171 -15.43 -0.43 -11.02
N ILE A 172 -16.04 -0.84 -9.90
CA ILE A 172 -17.05 -1.90 -9.86
C ILE A 172 -18.43 -1.25 -10.01
N THR A 173 -19.18 -1.63 -11.05
CA THR A 173 -20.43 -0.93 -11.43
C THR A 173 -21.71 -1.60 -10.96
N ASP A 174 -21.64 -2.82 -10.45
CA ASP A 174 -22.78 -3.62 -9.98
C ASP A 174 -22.84 -3.79 -8.46
N ALA A 175 -22.02 -3.02 -7.73
CA ALA A 175 -22.02 -2.97 -6.28
C ALA A 175 -22.42 -1.59 -5.78
N GLU A 176 -23.26 -1.56 -4.74
CA GLU A 176 -23.69 -0.31 -4.12
C GLU A 176 -22.60 0.28 -3.21
N ASN A 177 -22.52 1.62 -3.21
CA ASN A 177 -21.59 2.37 -2.37
C ASN A 177 -20.14 1.85 -2.51
N VAL A 178 -19.69 1.67 -3.75
CA VAL A 178 -18.30 1.32 -4.07
C VAL A 178 -17.69 2.47 -4.86
N TYR A 179 -16.71 3.12 -4.26
CA TYR A 179 -15.96 4.19 -4.91
C TYR A 179 -14.98 3.64 -5.93
N LYS A 180 -14.87 4.33 -7.06
CA LYS A 180 -13.73 4.15 -7.97
C LYS A 180 -12.43 4.56 -7.29
N PHE A 181 -11.37 3.81 -7.50
CA PHE A 181 -10.05 4.15 -6.95
C PHE A 181 -8.92 3.81 -7.91
N PHE A 182 -7.83 4.57 -7.78
CA PHE A 182 -6.51 4.17 -8.23
C PHE A 182 -5.84 3.38 -7.11
N GLY A 183 -5.17 2.28 -7.44
CA GLY A 183 -4.43 1.46 -6.48
C GLY A 183 -3.28 0.70 -7.10
N GLU A 184 -2.46 0.13 -6.24
CA GLU A 184 -1.31 -0.71 -6.62
C GLU A 184 -1.26 -1.94 -5.72
N MET A 185 -0.92 -3.07 -6.34
CA MET A 185 -0.61 -4.29 -5.63
C MET A 185 0.18 -5.29 -6.46
N GLY A 186 0.62 -6.37 -5.81
CA GLY A 186 1.02 -7.60 -6.46
C GLY A 186 -0.02 -8.08 -7.48
N THR A 187 0.43 -8.50 -8.66
CA THR A 187 -0.42 -8.92 -9.78
C THR A 187 -1.24 -10.18 -9.51
N SER A 188 -0.91 -10.92 -8.45
CA SER A 188 -1.58 -12.16 -8.09
C SER A 188 -2.71 -12.01 -7.08
N ASP A 189 -2.98 -10.81 -6.56
CA ASP A 189 -4.02 -10.59 -5.56
C ASP A 189 -4.94 -9.42 -5.89
N VAL A 190 -6.07 -9.34 -5.19
CA VAL A 190 -7.14 -8.33 -5.44
C VAL A 190 -7.19 -7.21 -4.40
N GLY A 191 -6.33 -7.28 -3.37
CA GLY A 191 -6.19 -6.21 -2.38
C GLY A 191 -5.32 -5.08 -2.91
N ILE A 192 -4.95 -4.16 -2.02
CA ILE A 192 -4.10 -3.01 -2.37
C ILE A 192 -3.09 -2.68 -1.27
N SER A 193 -1.98 -2.07 -1.67
CA SER A 193 -0.93 -1.58 -0.76
C SER A 193 -1.05 -0.07 -0.47
N PHE A 194 -1.60 0.67 -1.43
CA PHE A 194 -2.08 2.05 -1.31
C PHE A 194 -3.20 2.35 -2.30
N PHE A 195 -3.90 3.47 -2.07
CA PHE A 195 -4.90 3.98 -2.99
C PHE A 195 -5.04 5.50 -2.97
N VAL A 196 -5.71 6.00 -4.00
CA VAL A 196 -6.45 7.27 -3.97
C VAL A 196 -7.82 7.00 -4.59
N ASN A 197 -8.91 7.32 -3.88
CA ASN A 197 -10.26 7.12 -4.39
C ASN A 197 -10.88 8.40 -4.97
N GLU A 198 -12.01 8.27 -5.66
CA GLU A 198 -12.69 9.38 -6.31
C GLU A 198 -13.27 10.43 -5.36
N LYS A 199 -13.25 10.19 -4.05
CA LYS A 199 -13.59 11.16 -3.00
C LYS A 199 -12.38 11.96 -2.52
N GLY A 200 -11.19 11.62 -3.00
CA GLY A 200 -9.93 12.25 -2.62
C GLY A 200 -9.36 11.73 -1.31
N LEU A 201 -9.83 10.58 -0.81
CA LEU A 201 -9.15 9.86 0.26
C LEU A 201 -7.99 9.07 -0.34
N ALA A 202 -6.78 9.34 0.16
CA ALA A 202 -5.60 8.54 -0.08
C ALA A 202 -5.25 7.74 1.19
N GLY A 203 -4.71 6.54 1.02
CA GLY A 203 -4.31 5.73 2.16
C GLY A 203 -3.30 4.64 1.82
N SER A 204 -2.56 4.21 2.84
CA SER A 204 -1.62 3.10 2.76
C SER A 204 -1.64 2.25 4.02
N ALA A 205 -1.13 1.02 3.88
CA ALA A 205 -0.83 0.14 5.01
C ALA A 205 0.66 -0.20 5.04
N ASP A 206 1.29 0.00 6.19
CA ASP A 206 2.66 -0.40 6.48
C ASP A 206 2.65 -1.45 7.60
N VAL A 207 3.71 -2.25 7.67
CA VAL A 207 3.98 -3.04 8.88
C VAL A 207 4.08 -2.05 10.05
N ALA A 208 3.52 -2.41 11.22
CA ALA A 208 3.57 -1.55 12.40
C ALA A 208 5.00 -1.02 12.61
N ALA A 209 5.14 0.28 12.92
CA ALA A 209 6.45 0.93 13.01
C ALA A 209 7.41 0.19 13.97
N ALA A 210 6.87 -0.40 15.03
CA ALA A 210 7.61 -1.20 16.01
C ALA A 210 8.17 -2.54 15.46
N ASP A 211 7.63 -3.04 14.36
CA ASP A 211 8.01 -4.29 13.69
C ASP A 211 8.90 -4.05 12.44
N GLN A 212 9.19 -2.79 12.09
CA GLN A 212 10.08 -2.44 10.98
C GLN A 212 11.56 -2.47 11.40
N PRO A 213 12.49 -2.81 10.48
CA PRO A 213 13.92 -2.82 10.78
C PRO A 213 14.40 -1.48 11.32
N GLN A 214 14.89 -1.53 12.55
CA GLN A 214 15.11 -0.38 13.41
C GLN A 214 16.34 0.42 13.00
N ALA A 215 16.11 1.61 12.45
CA ALA A 215 17.09 2.69 12.39
C ALA A 215 16.41 4.02 12.74
N GLY A 216 16.18 4.25 14.04
CA GLY A 216 15.97 5.58 14.62
C GLY A 216 14.65 6.27 14.28
N THR A 217 13.55 5.88 14.92
CA THR A 217 12.32 6.68 14.95
C THR A 217 12.01 7.12 16.38
N VAL A 218 11.47 8.34 16.56
CA VAL A 218 11.00 8.87 17.86
C VAL A 218 9.80 8.07 18.42
N ASP A 219 9.06 7.38 17.56
CA ASP A 219 7.81 6.66 17.87
C ASP A 219 7.98 5.13 18.01
N SER A 220 9.21 4.63 17.92
CA SER A 220 9.53 3.23 18.17
C SER A 220 10.20 3.11 19.53
N PRO A 221 9.94 2.02 20.27
CA PRO A 221 10.71 1.73 21.46
C PRO A 221 12.20 1.60 21.07
N PRO A 222 13.14 2.04 21.92
CA PRO A 222 14.58 1.94 21.66
C PRO A 222 15.01 0.52 21.24
N PRO A 223 16.11 0.36 20.48
CA PRO A 223 16.60 -0.97 20.13
C PRO A 223 16.78 -1.89 21.34
N GLY A 224 15.98 -2.95 21.39
CA GLY A 224 15.90 -3.91 22.51
C GLY A 224 14.67 -3.78 23.40
N GLU A 225 13.87 -2.72 23.26
CA GLU A 225 12.58 -2.56 23.92
C GLU A 225 11.44 -2.96 22.98
N LYS A 226 10.43 -3.68 23.49
CA LYS A 226 9.24 -4.06 22.73
C LYS A 226 8.06 -3.24 23.22
N MET A 227 7.31 -2.61 22.31
CA MET A 227 5.99 -2.08 22.64
C MET A 227 5.03 -3.26 22.77
N GLU A 228 4.79 -3.80 23.96
CA GLU A 228 3.93 -4.99 24.12
C GLU A 228 2.57 -4.89 23.38
N ALA A 229 2.03 -3.68 23.21
CA ALA A 229 0.81 -3.40 22.48
C ALA A 229 0.77 -3.84 20.99
N HIS A 230 1.91 -3.98 20.28
CA HIS A 230 1.91 -4.44 18.87
C HIS A 230 1.92 -5.96 18.73
N ILE A 231 2.29 -6.69 19.80
CA ILE A 231 2.43 -8.13 19.74
C ILE A 231 1.04 -8.76 19.77
N VAL A 232 0.72 -9.51 18.72
CA VAL A 232 -0.55 -10.24 18.63
C VAL A 232 -0.34 -11.62 19.23
N ASN A 233 -0.83 -11.81 20.45
CA ASN A 233 -0.72 -13.07 21.18
C ASN A 233 -2.06 -13.48 21.82
N PRO A 234 -2.70 -14.59 21.39
CA PRO A 234 -2.26 -15.47 20.30
C PRO A 234 -2.28 -14.75 18.93
N PRO A 235 -1.46 -15.17 17.94
CA PRO A 235 -1.56 -14.66 16.58
C PRO A 235 -2.96 -14.83 16.00
N LYS A 236 -3.42 -13.84 15.23
CA LYS A 236 -4.75 -13.89 14.60
C LYS A 236 -4.62 -14.01 13.08
N TYR A 237 -5.15 -15.10 12.55
CA TYR A 237 -5.08 -15.41 11.12
C TYR A 237 -6.45 -15.42 10.43
N ASP A 238 -7.52 -15.38 11.22
CA ASP A 238 -8.91 -15.45 10.82
C ASP A 238 -9.50 -14.03 10.68
N GLY A 239 -9.35 -13.45 9.47
CA GLY A 239 -9.87 -12.13 9.15
C GLY A 239 -9.28 -11.53 7.86
N LEU A 240 -9.61 -10.27 7.61
CA LEU A 240 -9.05 -9.42 6.58
C LEU A 240 -7.62 -9.04 6.95
N MET A 241 -6.68 -9.47 6.12
CA MET A 241 -5.32 -8.93 6.17
C MET A 241 -5.29 -7.49 5.65
N ASN A 242 -4.23 -6.76 5.99
CA ASN A 242 -4.07 -5.33 5.71
C ASN A 242 -4.40 -4.91 4.28
N HIS A 243 -4.09 -5.72 3.26
CA HIS A 243 -4.38 -5.40 1.86
C HIS A 243 -5.87 -5.42 1.51
N MET A 244 -6.63 -6.31 2.13
CA MET A 244 -8.09 -6.37 1.98
C MET A 244 -8.77 -5.29 2.82
N THR A 245 -8.26 -5.05 4.02
CA THR A 245 -8.70 -3.94 4.88
C THR A 245 -8.49 -2.59 4.17
N LEU A 246 -7.36 -2.41 3.49
CA LEU A 246 -7.11 -1.19 2.72
C LEU A 246 -8.04 -1.05 1.52
N ARG A 247 -8.34 -2.15 0.82
CA ARG A 247 -9.37 -2.16 -0.24
C ARG A 247 -10.73 -1.74 0.28
N TYR A 248 -11.12 -2.18 1.48
CA TYR A 248 -12.35 -1.71 2.12
C TYR A 248 -12.39 -0.19 2.24
N PHE A 249 -11.32 0.42 2.76
CA PHE A 249 -11.26 1.88 2.88
C PHE A 249 -11.32 2.59 1.52
N ALA A 250 -10.62 2.07 0.51
CA ALA A 250 -10.64 2.64 -0.83
C ALA A 250 -12.06 2.66 -1.43
N GLU A 251 -12.80 1.57 -1.26
CA GLU A 251 -14.13 1.41 -1.82
C GLU A 251 -15.24 2.06 -0.97
N LYS A 252 -15.08 2.18 0.35
CA LYS A 252 -16.19 2.53 1.27
C LYS A 252 -16.03 3.85 2.01
N CYS A 253 -14.82 4.40 2.15
CA CYS A 253 -14.58 5.59 2.95
C CYS A 253 -14.33 6.82 2.09
N LYS A 254 -14.95 7.96 2.41
CA LYS A 254 -14.78 9.21 1.65
C LYS A 254 -13.72 10.15 2.22
N ASN A 255 -13.38 10.01 3.50
CA ASN A 255 -12.47 10.91 4.23
C ASN A 255 -11.86 10.22 5.46
N VAL A 256 -10.99 10.92 6.18
CA VAL A 256 -10.28 10.35 7.34
C VAL A 256 -11.20 9.93 8.48
N GLU A 257 -12.32 10.64 8.69
CA GLU A 257 -13.27 10.32 9.76
C GLU A 257 -13.98 8.99 9.48
N GLU A 258 -14.41 8.76 8.24
CA GLU A 258 -14.99 7.47 7.84
C GLU A 258 -13.96 6.34 7.88
N ALA A 259 -12.70 6.59 7.50
CA ALA A 259 -11.63 5.59 7.59
C ALA A 259 -11.36 5.17 9.06
N LYS A 260 -11.33 6.14 9.98
CA LYS A 260 -11.23 5.89 11.42
C LYS A 260 -12.38 5.03 11.93
N GLN A 261 -13.62 5.44 11.66
CA GLN A 261 -14.82 4.72 12.09
C GLN A 261 -14.86 3.30 11.51
N ALA A 262 -14.46 3.15 10.26
CA ALA A 262 -14.35 1.86 9.59
C ALA A 262 -13.34 0.94 10.28
N LEU A 263 -12.14 1.41 10.64
CA LEU A 263 -11.17 0.54 11.31
C LEU A 263 -11.68 0.09 12.68
N HIS A 264 -12.25 0.99 13.48
CA HIS A 264 -12.88 0.63 14.76
C HIS A 264 -13.95 -0.44 14.57
N TYR A 265 -14.87 -0.24 13.62
CA TYR A 265 -15.89 -1.21 13.29
C TYR A 265 -15.31 -2.58 12.92
N LEU A 266 -14.29 -2.62 12.05
CA LEU A 266 -13.66 -3.87 11.63
C LEU A 266 -12.94 -4.58 12.79
N VAL A 267 -12.26 -3.84 13.67
CA VAL A 267 -11.55 -4.37 14.84
C VAL A 267 -12.54 -4.88 15.91
N GLU A 268 -13.54 -4.07 16.27
CA GLU A 268 -14.56 -4.41 17.28
C GLU A 268 -15.38 -5.65 16.91
N ASN A 269 -15.63 -5.85 15.61
CA ASN A 269 -16.32 -7.04 15.10
C ASN A 269 -15.36 -8.22 14.86
N GLY A 270 -14.07 -8.05 15.14
CA GLY A 270 -13.08 -9.10 14.98
C GLY A 270 -12.80 -9.47 13.52
N TYR A 271 -13.06 -8.57 12.56
CA TYR A 271 -12.86 -8.83 11.13
C TYR A 271 -11.44 -8.61 10.63
N VAL A 272 -10.57 -7.92 11.38
CA VAL A 272 -9.16 -7.72 10.98
C VAL A 272 -8.30 -8.91 11.44
N ALA A 273 -7.30 -9.27 10.64
CA ALA A 273 -6.24 -10.19 10.98
C ALA A 273 -4.87 -9.60 10.60
N SER A 274 -3.82 -9.99 11.33
CA SER A 274 -2.48 -9.42 11.15
C SER A 274 -1.35 -10.40 11.48
N GLY A 275 -1.69 -11.66 11.77
CA GLY A 275 -0.74 -12.67 12.20
C GLY A 275 -0.18 -12.38 13.58
N GLY A 276 1.14 -12.31 13.69
CA GLY A 276 1.83 -12.04 14.95
C GLY A 276 2.15 -10.57 15.25
N GLY A 277 1.89 -9.65 14.30
CA GLY A 277 2.21 -8.22 14.42
C GLY A 277 1.02 -7.33 14.10
N GLY A 278 1.15 -6.02 14.26
CA GLY A 278 0.09 -5.04 13.96
C GLY A 278 0.18 -4.45 12.55
N THR A 279 -0.82 -3.65 12.18
CA THR A 279 -0.80 -2.83 10.96
C THR A 279 -0.78 -1.35 11.34
N ASN A 280 0.01 -0.55 10.62
CA ASN A 280 -0.05 0.90 10.69
C ASN A 280 -0.65 1.46 9.39
N TYR A 281 -1.68 2.28 9.51
CA TYR A 281 -2.30 2.96 8.38
C TYR A 281 -2.03 4.46 8.44
N LEU A 282 -1.82 5.04 7.27
CA LEU A 282 -1.79 6.48 7.07
C LEU A 282 -2.83 6.85 6.03
N PHE A 283 -3.66 7.85 6.36
CA PHE A 283 -4.64 8.43 5.46
C PHE A 283 -4.45 9.93 5.34
N VAL A 284 -4.80 10.46 4.16
CA VAL A 284 -5.02 11.89 3.95
C VAL A 284 -6.25 12.10 3.09
N ASP A 285 -7.10 13.06 3.43
CA ASP A 285 -8.30 13.38 2.65
C ASP A 285 -8.14 14.66 1.80
N ALA A 286 -9.16 14.95 0.99
CA ALA A 286 -9.20 16.11 0.10
C ALA A 286 -9.20 17.47 0.83
N GLU A 287 -9.43 17.48 2.14
CA GLU A 287 -9.36 18.68 2.99
C GLU A 287 -7.98 18.85 3.63
N GLY A 288 -7.07 17.89 3.42
CA GLY A 288 -5.72 17.88 3.98
C GLY A 288 -5.66 17.40 5.42
N ASN A 289 -6.71 16.74 5.92
CA ASN A 289 -6.65 16.07 7.21
C ASN A 289 -5.82 14.81 7.10
N ILE A 290 -4.92 14.59 8.04
CA ILE A 290 -4.06 13.40 8.13
C ILE A 290 -4.53 12.54 9.29
N LEU A 291 -4.65 11.23 9.09
CA LEU A 291 -4.90 10.26 10.14
C LEU A 291 -3.82 9.19 10.15
N ARG A 292 -3.16 9.02 11.28
CA ARG A 292 -2.37 7.83 11.59
C ARG A 292 -3.19 6.96 12.55
N ILE A 293 -3.37 5.70 12.19
CA ILE A 293 -4.09 4.76 13.03
C ILE A 293 -3.44 3.38 12.95
N SER A 294 -3.23 2.73 14.10
CA SER A 294 -2.60 1.41 14.16
C SER A 294 -3.44 0.44 14.98
N ASP A 295 -3.52 -0.80 14.51
CA ASP A 295 -4.22 -1.89 15.19
C ASP A 295 -3.32 -3.11 15.37
N ASN A 296 -3.64 -3.91 16.38
CA ASN A 296 -3.05 -5.23 16.59
C ASN A 296 -4.09 -6.35 16.38
N CYS A 297 -5.04 -6.11 15.47
CA CYS A 297 -6.24 -6.89 15.13
C CYS A 297 -7.26 -7.18 16.25
N TYR A 298 -6.92 -6.88 17.50
CA TYR A 298 -7.81 -6.96 18.67
C TYR A 298 -8.22 -5.59 19.20
N THR A 299 -7.35 -4.60 19.06
CA THR A 299 -7.60 -3.22 19.47
C THR A 299 -6.89 -2.25 18.53
N VAL A 300 -7.47 -1.06 18.38
CA VAL A 300 -6.73 0.12 17.93
C VAL A 300 -5.88 0.59 19.10
N PHE A 301 -4.58 0.81 18.89
CA PHE A 301 -3.65 1.22 19.95
C PHE A 301 -2.89 2.52 19.65
N VAL A 302 -2.96 3.02 18.41
CA VAL A 302 -2.54 4.37 18.04
C VAL A 302 -3.66 5.01 17.23
N GLU A 303 -3.98 6.26 17.54
CA GLU A 303 -4.91 7.09 16.78
C GLU A 303 -4.52 8.56 16.92
N GLU A 304 -4.08 9.17 15.82
CA GLU A 304 -3.60 10.55 15.79
C GLU A 304 -4.18 11.28 14.57
N VAL A 305 -4.91 12.37 14.83
CA VAL A 305 -5.46 13.24 13.79
C VAL A 305 -4.61 14.50 13.68
N ASN A 306 -4.20 14.81 12.46
CA ASN A 306 -3.29 15.91 12.12
C ASN A 306 -2.01 15.92 12.99
N PRO A 307 -1.30 14.78 13.11
CA PRO A 307 -0.01 14.75 13.79
C PRO A 307 0.98 15.71 13.11
N SER A 308 1.96 16.19 13.88
CA SER A 308 3.05 17.03 13.38
C SER A 308 4.36 16.27 13.49
N LEU A 309 5.19 16.32 12.45
CA LEU A 309 6.58 15.92 12.53
C LEU A 309 7.27 16.71 13.66
N THR A 310 7.85 16.00 14.62
CA THR A 310 8.75 16.60 15.62
C THR A 310 10.18 16.28 15.21
N TYR A 311 10.95 17.31 14.83
CA TYR A 311 12.31 17.15 14.33
C TYR A 311 13.24 18.18 14.99
N HIS A 312 14.35 17.71 15.58
CA HIS A 312 15.27 18.52 16.41
C HIS A 312 14.56 19.40 17.45
N GLY A 313 13.54 18.85 18.11
CA GLY A 313 12.75 19.54 19.15
C GLY A 313 11.78 20.61 18.63
N LYS A 314 11.61 20.75 17.32
CA LYS A 314 10.62 21.65 16.69
C LYS A 314 9.49 20.85 16.05
N LYS A 315 8.29 21.43 16.03
CA LYS A 315 7.11 20.84 15.39
C LYS A 315 6.87 21.45 14.01
N TYR A 316 6.55 20.60 13.05
CA TYR A 316 6.22 20.96 11.67
C TYR A 316 4.83 20.42 11.31
N PRO A 317 3.75 21.17 11.62
CA PRO A 317 2.38 20.82 11.22
C PRO A 317 2.24 20.57 9.71
N GLY A 318 1.43 19.59 9.33
CA GLY A 318 1.24 19.25 7.92
C GLY A 318 2.39 18.45 7.29
N ILE A 319 3.32 17.92 8.09
CA ILE A 319 4.26 16.88 7.66
C ILE A 319 4.09 15.68 8.58
N TYR A 320 3.91 14.49 8.02
CA TYR A 320 3.83 13.25 8.79
C TYR A 320 4.44 12.07 8.05
N PHE A 321 5.11 11.17 8.79
CA PHE A 321 5.70 9.93 8.30
C PHE A 321 5.22 8.74 9.15
N THR A 322 4.93 7.60 8.52
CA THR A 322 4.67 6.35 9.24
C THR A 322 5.91 5.80 9.92
N VAL A 323 7.09 6.13 9.39
CA VAL A 323 8.40 5.74 9.90
C VAL A 323 9.40 6.88 9.68
N HIS A 324 9.98 7.37 10.77
CA HIS A 324 11.08 8.34 10.77
C HIS A 324 12.44 7.67 10.56
N ARG A 325 13.36 8.27 9.81
CA ARG A 325 14.71 7.71 9.58
C ARG A 325 15.81 8.63 10.12
N GLU A 326 15.93 8.77 11.44
CA GLU A 326 17.01 9.56 12.08
C GLU A 326 18.30 8.74 12.26
N GLY A 327 19.43 9.15 11.67
CA GLY A 327 20.72 8.49 11.91
C GLY A 327 21.90 8.93 11.04
N LYS A 328 23.13 8.72 11.52
CA LYS A 328 24.38 9.08 10.81
C LYS A 328 24.68 8.23 9.57
N ASP A 329 24.00 7.09 9.42
CA ASP A 329 24.18 6.16 8.30
C ASP A 329 23.16 6.41 7.17
N SER A 330 22.18 7.31 7.37
CA SER A 330 21.25 7.76 6.34
C SER A 330 21.75 9.08 5.72
N TYR A 331 22.23 9.01 4.48
CA TYR A 331 22.75 10.12 3.64
C TYR A 331 21.77 11.33 3.45
N GLY A 332 21.48 12.12 4.49
CA GLY A 332 20.37 13.09 4.50
C GLY A 332 19.03 12.37 4.64
N SER A 333 18.21 12.75 5.62
CA SER A 333 16.92 12.10 5.81
C SER A 333 15.84 12.81 4.98
N PRO A 334 14.78 12.12 4.51
CA PRO A 334 13.65 12.78 3.84
C PRO A 334 13.11 13.98 4.63
N GLU A 335 13.16 13.87 5.96
CA GLU A 335 12.78 14.92 6.91
C GLU A 335 13.63 16.18 6.78
N ASP A 336 14.96 16.07 6.56
CA ASP A 336 15.84 17.23 6.35
C ASP A 336 15.34 18.08 5.17
N ALA A 337 15.13 17.44 4.02
CA ALA A 337 14.71 18.12 2.80
C ALA A 337 13.32 18.76 2.94
N LEU A 338 12.39 18.10 3.62
CA LEU A 338 11.06 18.68 3.86
C LEU A 338 11.09 19.83 4.87
N VAL A 339 11.88 19.70 5.94
CA VAL A 339 12.00 20.73 6.99
C VAL A 339 12.68 21.98 6.46
N GLU A 340 13.74 21.84 5.65
CA GLU A 340 14.43 22.97 5.01
C GLU A 340 13.51 23.78 4.08
N ASN A 341 12.46 23.14 3.54
CA ASN A 341 11.52 23.73 2.59
C ASN A 341 10.13 23.96 3.17
N TYR A 342 9.97 23.89 4.50
CA TYR A 342 8.66 24.02 5.17
C TYR A 342 7.92 25.31 4.76
N GLY A 343 6.65 25.16 4.35
CA GLY A 343 5.81 26.22 3.80
C GLY A 343 6.00 26.45 2.29
N ASN A 344 6.98 25.78 1.67
CA ASN A 344 7.29 25.88 0.26
C ASN A 344 7.42 24.49 -0.41
N ILE A 345 7.00 23.42 0.27
CA ILE A 345 7.11 22.05 -0.27
C ILE A 345 6.18 21.89 -1.46
N MET A 346 6.72 21.38 -2.56
CA MET A 346 5.98 21.05 -3.77
C MET A 346 6.09 19.55 -4.06
N VAL A 347 5.21 19.03 -4.90
CA VAL A 347 5.23 17.63 -5.36
C VAL A 347 6.60 17.22 -5.93
N GLU A 348 7.29 18.11 -6.64
CA GLU A 348 8.60 17.81 -7.24
C GLU A 348 9.69 17.56 -6.18
N LEU A 349 9.60 18.23 -5.03
CA LEU A 349 10.50 17.96 -3.91
C LEU A 349 10.16 16.63 -3.26
N ALA A 350 8.87 16.37 -3.04
CA ALA A 350 8.40 15.13 -2.43
C ALA A 350 8.73 13.88 -3.27
N ASP A 351 8.73 13.99 -4.60
CA ASP A 351 9.12 12.92 -5.52
C ASP A 351 10.63 12.91 -5.84
N SER A 352 11.39 13.88 -5.32
CA SER A 352 12.83 13.95 -5.56
C SER A 352 13.59 12.82 -4.86
N ALA A 353 14.78 12.49 -5.37
CA ALA A 353 15.69 11.53 -4.74
C ALA A 353 16.15 11.92 -3.32
N GLN A 354 15.88 13.15 -2.87
CA GLN A 354 16.20 13.63 -1.53
C GLN A 354 15.14 13.20 -0.51
N VAL A 355 13.87 13.13 -0.93
CA VAL A 355 12.73 12.77 -0.06
C VAL A 355 12.30 11.34 -0.34
N GLY A 356 12.00 11.02 -1.60
CA GLY A 356 11.92 9.64 -2.06
C GLY A 356 13.33 9.11 -2.22
N LYS A 357 13.98 8.60 -1.17
CA LYS A 357 15.28 7.92 -1.32
C LYS A 357 15.19 6.60 -2.05
N HIS A 358 13.98 6.06 -2.08
CA HIS A 358 13.46 5.24 -3.14
C HIS A 358 12.22 5.98 -3.62
N PRO A 359 12.28 6.88 -4.61
CA PRO A 359 11.11 6.97 -5.46
C PRO A 359 10.93 5.52 -5.91
N ALA A 360 9.74 5.06 -6.21
CA ALA A 360 9.69 3.85 -7.01
C ALA A 360 10.49 4.16 -8.30
N LYS A 361 11.78 3.80 -8.31
CA LYS A 361 12.73 3.89 -9.40
C LYS A 361 12.81 2.47 -9.85
N TRP A 362 11.69 2.09 -10.43
CA TRP A 362 11.40 0.89 -11.17
C TRP A 362 12.61 0.60 -12.06
N LYS A 363 13.49 -0.29 -11.59
CA LYS A 363 14.33 -1.01 -12.53
C LYS A 363 13.36 -1.99 -13.19
N TYR A 364 12.93 -1.62 -14.40
CA TYR A 364 12.23 -2.38 -15.45
C TYR A 364 11.03 -1.61 -16.01
N ARG A 365 10.86 -1.78 -17.33
CA ARG A 365 9.99 -1.04 -18.27
C ARG A 365 8.49 -1.20 -17.98
N SER A 366 7.99 -0.67 -16.87
CA SER A 366 6.56 -0.47 -16.65
C SER A 366 6.31 0.12 -15.26
N SER A 367 5.46 1.13 -15.23
CA SER A 367 4.84 1.85 -14.12
C SER A 367 5.71 2.93 -13.48
N GLN A 368 5.35 4.19 -13.70
CA GLN A 368 5.49 5.27 -12.72
C GLN A 368 4.12 5.93 -12.59
N SER A 369 3.58 5.99 -11.37
CA SER A 369 2.41 6.80 -11.06
C SER A 369 2.75 7.76 -9.93
N GLY A 370 3.29 8.92 -10.30
CA GLY A 370 3.05 10.15 -9.55
C GLY A 370 1.83 10.81 -10.18
N PHE A 371 0.75 11.00 -9.41
CA PHE A 371 -0.38 11.81 -9.87
C PHE A 371 -0.05 13.29 -9.60
N THR A 372 0.04 14.09 -10.66
CA THR A 372 -0.04 15.56 -10.63
C THR A 372 -1.40 16.01 -11.13
#